data_AF-A0A2P6VY48-F1
#
_entry.id   AF-A0A2P6VY48-F1
#
_cell.length_a   1.000
_cell.length_b   1.000
_cell.length_c   1.000
_cell.angle_alpha   90.00
_cell.angle_beta   90.00
_cell.angle_gamma   90.00
#
_symmetry.space_group_name_H-M   'P 1'
#
loop_
_entity.id
_entity.type
_entity.pdbx_description
1 polymer ?
#
loop_
_entity_poly.entity_id
_entity_poly.type
_entity_poly.pdbx_seq_one_letter_code
_entity_poly.pdbx_strand_id
1 'polypeptide(L)' 'MRATLANVPRWLDEIFALQAAGRLEAAWLTSHRRSLSQAPEAYRVFDEHETLKVVFDEI' A
#
# COMPACT_ATOMS: atom_id res chain seq x y z
N MET A 1 20.80 -10.26 3.70
CA MET A 1 20.43 -8.88 3.32
C MET A 1 19.58 -8.31 4.45
N ARG A 2 20.07 -7.30 5.19
CA ARG A 2 19.36 -6.78 6.37
C ARG A 2 18.34 -5.73 5.89
N ALA A 3 17.09 -6.14 5.76
CA ALA A 3 15.99 -5.29 5.37
C ALA A 3 15.66 -4.30 6.51
N THR A 4 16.30 -3.14 6.52
CA THR A 4 15.81 -1.94 7.20
C THR A 4 16.18 -0.72 6.35
N LEU A 5 15.55 -0.58 5.18
CA LEU A 5 15.76 0.58 4.30
C LEU A 5 15.04 1.84 4.81
N ALA A 6 14.09 1.70 5.74
CA ALA A 6 13.37 2.81 6.33
C ALA A 6 13.17 2.62 7.84
N ASN A 7 13.29 3.72 8.61
CA ASN A 7 12.89 3.78 10.01
C ASN A 7 11.43 4.23 10.09
N VAL A 8 10.51 3.33 9.71
CA VAL A 8 9.07 3.63 9.65
C VAL A 8 8.54 4.15 10.99
N PRO A 9 8.83 3.53 12.16
CA PRO A 9 8.29 3.99 13.44
C PRO A 9 8.63 5.44 13.78
N ARG A 10 9.78 5.96 13.33
CA ARG A 10 10.18 7.36 13.55
C ARG A 10 9.23 8.36 12.89
N TRP A 11 8.61 8.00 11.77
CA TRP A 11 7.90 8.94 10.90
C TRP A 11 6.37 8.73 10.85
N LEU A 12 5.86 7.63 11.43
CA LEU A 12 4.44 7.28 11.33
C LEU A 12 3.52 8.39 11.84
N ASP A 13 3.80 8.96 13.01
CA ASP A 13 2.92 9.97 13.62
C ASP A 13 2.82 11.24 12.77
N GLU A 14 3.94 11.68 12.19
CA GLU A 14 3.98 12.87 11.32
C GLU A 14 3.21 12.61 10.00
N ILE A 15 3.39 11.43 9.41
CA ILE A 15 2.67 11.03 8.20
C ILE A 15 1.16 10.98 8.47
N PHE A 16 0.72 10.39 9.58
CA PHE A 16 -0.69 10.35 9.94
C PHE A 16 -1.25 11.75 10.22
N ALA A 17 -0.48 12.63 10.85
CA ALA A 17 -0.89 14.03 11.04
C ALA A 17 -1.08 14.76 9.70
N LEU A 18 -0.20 14.54 8.72
CA LEU A 18 -0.34 15.11 7.37
C LEU A 18 -1.56 14.55 6.63
N GLN A 19 -1.84 13.26 6.76
CA GLN A 19 -3.04 12.65 6.18
C GLN A 19 -4.32 13.19 6.83
N ALA A 20 -4.37 13.26 8.16
CA ALA A 20 -5.52 13.81 8.89
C ALA A 20 -5.77 15.29 8.58
N ALA A 21 -4.72 16.06 8.31
CA ALA A 21 -4.81 17.45 7.87
C ALA A 21 -5.16 17.61 6.37
N GLY A 22 -5.38 16.52 5.63
CA GLY A 22 -5.66 16.55 4.19
C GLY A 22 -4.49 17.01 3.32
N ARG A 23 -3.28 17.06 3.89
CA ARG A 23 -2.05 17.50 3.19
C ARG A 23 -1.33 16.38 2.46
N LEU A 24 -1.69 15.13 2.76
CA LEU A 24 -1.18 13.93 2.11
C LEU A 24 -2.34 12.99 1.79
N GLU A 25 -2.55 12.68 0.51
CA GLU A 25 -3.54 11.70 0.07
C GLU A 25 -2.82 10.49 -0.53
N ALA A 26 -3.09 9.30 -0.01
CA ALA A 26 -2.53 8.04 -0.50
C ALA A 26 -3.55 7.17 -1.25
N ALA A 27 -4.83 7.56 -1.25
CA ALA A 27 -5.91 6.76 -1.82
C ALA A 27 -5.73 6.54 -3.33
N TRP A 28 -5.26 7.56 -4.07
CA TRP A 28 -4.98 7.50 -5.51
C TRP A 28 -3.94 6.44 -5.90
N LEU A 29 -3.06 6.02 -4.97
CA LEU A 29 -2.09 4.97 -5.25
C LEU A 29 -2.76 3.61 -5.40
N THR A 30 -3.93 3.39 -4.78
CA THR A 30 -4.62 2.10 -4.79
C THR A 30 -5.31 1.88 -6.13
N SER A 31 -4.67 1.14 -7.02
CA SER A 31 -5.25 0.79 -8.32
C SER A 31 -6.24 -0.38 -8.25
N HIS A 32 -6.10 -1.29 -7.28
CA HIS A 32 -6.98 -2.44 -7.13
C HIS A 32 -7.26 -2.80 -5.66
N ARG A 33 -8.54 -3.11 -5.38
CA ARG A 33 -8.97 -3.82 -4.17
C ARG A 33 -9.38 -5.24 -4.53
N ARG A 34 -8.94 -6.23 -3.75
CA ARG A 34 -9.14 -7.66 -4.02
C ARG A 34 -9.40 -8.40 -2.71
N SER A 35 -10.16 -9.48 -2.80
CA SER A 35 -10.26 -10.43 -1.68
C SER A 35 -8.90 -11.08 -1.42
N LEU A 36 -8.62 -11.44 -0.17
CA LEU A 36 -7.42 -12.20 0.19
C LEU A 36 -7.32 -13.52 -0.59
N SER A 37 -8.44 -14.14 -0.94
CA SER A 37 -8.48 -15.35 -1.78
C SER A 37 -7.89 -15.17 -3.17
N GLN A 38 -7.86 -13.92 -3.68
CA GLN A 38 -7.33 -13.56 -4.99
C GLN A 38 -5.85 -13.14 -4.92
N ALA A 39 -5.19 -13.27 -3.76
CA ALA A 39 -3.81 -12.86 -3.59
C ALA A 39 -2.85 -13.45 -4.63
N PRO A 40 -2.87 -14.75 -4.98
CA PRO A 40 -1.95 -15.31 -5.97
C PRO A 40 -2.02 -14.60 -7.32
N GLU A 41 -3.23 -14.35 -7.80
CA GLU A 41 -3.46 -13.64 -9.07
C GLU A 41 -3.05 -12.17 -8.98
N ALA A 42 -3.36 -11.51 -7.86
CA ALA A 42 -2.99 -10.13 -7.62
C ALA A 42 -1.47 -9.90 -7.57
N TYR A 43 -0.70 -10.88 -7.06
CA TYR A 43 0.76 -10.85 -7.12
C TYR A 43 1.27 -10.99 -8.56
N ARG A 44 0.67 -11.86 -9.37
CA ARG A 44 1.03 -12.06 -10.78
C ARG A 44 0.87 -10.77 -11.59
N VAL A 45 -0.30 -10.14 -11.53
CA VAL A 45 -0.56 -8.89 -12.28
C VAL A 45 0.28 -7.71 -11.77
N PHE A 46 0.69 -7.72 -10.51
CA PHE A 46 1.62 -6.71 -9.97
C PHE A 46 3.04 -6.89 -10.53
N ASP A 47 3.52 -8.13 -10.60
CA ASP A 47 4.83 -8.47 -11.19
C ASP A 47 4.89 -8.14 -12.69
N GLU A 48 3.78 -8.35 -13.40
CA GLU A 48 3.63 -7.99 -14.81
C GLU A 48 3.44 -6.48 -15.06
N HIS A 49 3.48 -5.65 -14.01
CA HIS A 49 3.24 -4.21 -14.07
C HIS A 49 1.86 -3.80 -14.60
N GLU A 50 0.87 -4.68 -14.52
CA GLU A 50 -0.52 -4.41 -14.91
C GLU A 50 -1.30 -3.67 -13.80
N THR A 51 -0.72 -3.58 -12.59
CA THR A 51 -1.29 -2.83 -11.46
C THR A 51 -0.22 -2.09 -10.66
N LEU A 52 -0.55 -0.88 -10.18
CA LEU A 52 0.36 0.00 -9.41
C LEU A 52 0.41 -0.35 -7.91
N LYS A 53 -0.74 -0.67 -7.31
CA LYS A 53 -0.88 -1.06 -5.90
C LYS A 53 -2.13 -1.90 -5.69
N VAL A 54 -1.95 -3.06 -5.07
CA VAL A 54 -3.06 -3.89 -4.59
C VAL A 54 -3.23 -3.70 -3.09
N VAL A 55 -4.46 -3.53 -2.65
CA VAL A 55 -4.88 -3.64 -1.25
C VAL A 55 -5.80 -4.84 -1.14
N PHE A 56 -5.54 -5.71 -0.16
CA PHE A 56 -6.43 -6.81 0.16
C PHE A 56 -7.35 -6.42 1.32
N ASP A 57 -8.64 -6.58 1.12
CA ASP A 57 -9.66 -6.39 2.14
C ASP A 57 -10.51 -7.65 2.30
N GLU A 58 -11.03 -7.86 3.50
CA GLU A 58 -12.07 -8.84 3.79
C GLU A 58 -13.41 -8.16 3.47
N ILE A 59 -13.87 -8.29 2.23
CA ILE A 59 -15.29 -8.12 1.89
C ILE A 59 -15.94 -9.50 1.99
#